data_AF-A0A920FN76-F1
#
_entry.id   AF-A0A920FN76-F1
#
_cell.length_a   1.000
_cell.length_b   1.000
_cell.length_c   1.000
_cell.angle_alpha   90.00
_cell.angle_beta   90.00
_cell.angle_gamma   90.00
#
_symmetry.space_group_name_H-M   'P 1'
#
loop_
_entity.id
_entity.type
_entity.pdbx_description
1 polymer ?
#
loop_
_entity_poly.entity_id
_entity_poly.type
_entity_poly.pdbx_seq_one_letter_code
_entity_poly.pdbx_strand_id
1 'polypeptide(L)'
;MLIKNSPLSGIYRRHSANTVEVSGWLMADDFGNPEKEQKHLQEQCVIADWSHLGKISLSGAKASSDAEKMIKGASKIKVLNTLSDQTSVAFRLTQNDYLLLTGSGNEESLLDKLKKPQSTLINQTGAMGCFALGGPRRDEVLERSTAVDLRRDRVTAGSVLQSTLHTVSCTIFRTEDLDILVHSRTFSESLFDALMDVGIGVGMIPTGLSALPVSFNKEDA
;
A
#
# COMPACT_ATOMS: atom_id res chain seq x y z
N MET A 1 11.17 3.63 23.42
CA MET A 1 10.04 2.91 22.77
C MET A 1 10.63 1.74 21.99
N LEU A 2 9.99 0.58 21.93
CA LEU A 2 10.50 -0.54 21.12
C LEU A 2 10.28 -0.26 19.63
N ILE A 3 11.32 -0.38 18.82
CA ILE A 3 11.23 -0.23 17.36
C ILE A 3 10.46 -1.41 16.78
N LYS A 4 9.44 -1.12 15.98
CA LYS A 4 8.61 -2.10 15.27
C LYS A 4 9.35 -2.56 14.01
N ASN A 5 9.21 -3.83 13.66
CA ASN A 5 9.83 -4.40 12.46
C ASN A 5 8.79 -4.64 11.37
N SER A 6 9.11 -4.21 10.15
CA SER A 6 8.38 -4.61 8.96
C SER A 6 8.29 -6.15 8.84
N PRO A 7 7.21 -6.70 8.26
CA PRO A 7 7.20 -8.11 7.86
C PRO A 7 8.29 -8.51 6.87
N LEU A 8 8.92 -7.58 6.15
CA LEU A 8 10.07 -7.85 5.27
C LEU A 8 11.42 -7.72 5.98
N SER A 9 11.48 -7.63 7.31
CA SER A 9 12.75 -7.52 8.02
C SER A 9 13.73 -8.67 7.69
N GLY A 10 13.24 -9.86 7.33
CA GLY A 10 14.07 -10.96 6.83
C GLY A 10 14.71 -10.65 5.49
N ILE A 11 13.94 -10.12 4.53
CA ILE A 11 14.42 -9.64 3.22
C ILE A 11 15.48 -8.55 3.41
N TYR A 12 15.22 -7.57 4.28
CA TYR A 12 16.17 -6.48 4.52
C TYR A 12 17.55 -7.01 4.95
N ARG A 13 17.57 -8.00 5.85
CA ARG A 13 18.82 -8.65 6.29
C ARG A 13 19.49 -9.45 5.17
N ARG A 14 18.71 -10.22 4.39
CA ARG A 14 19.22 -11.04 3.28
C ARG A 14 19.87 -10.19 2.18
N HIS A 15 19.32 -9.00 1.92
CA HIS A 15 19.80 -8.09 0.88
C HIS A 15 20.66 -6.94 1.42
N SER A 16 21.02 -6.97 2.71
CA SER A 16 21.83 -5.94 3.37
C SER A 16 21.30 -4.51 3.12
N ALA A 17 19.98 -4.34 3.20
CA ALA A 17 19.35 -3.04 3.03
C ALA A 17 19.82 -2.05 4.10
N ASN A 18 20.08 -0.82 3.70
CA ASN A 18 20.22 0.29 4.63
C ASN A 18 18.84 0.59 5.22
N THR A 19 18.77 0.78 6.53
CA THR A 19 17.49 0.96 7.22
C THR A 19 17.40 2.30 7.93
N VAL A 20 16.20 2.88 7.94
CA VAL A 20 15.85 4.13 8.62
C VAL A 20 14.67 3.91 9.56
N GLU A 21 14.61 4.69 10.65
CA GLU A 21 13.45 4.70 11.54
C GLU A 21 12.39 5.70 11.04
N VAL A 22 11.15 5.22 10.81
CA VAL A 22 10.01 6.05 10.40
C VAL A 22 8.85 5.84 11.37
N SER A 23 8.59 6.84 12.22
CA SER A 23 7.54 6.82 13.24
C SER A 23 7.54 5.53 14.09
N GLY A 24 8.73 5.11 14.53
CA GLY A 24 8.92 3.91 15.34
C GLY A 24 8.94 2.58 14.57
N TRP A 25 9.02 2.61 13.24
CA TRP A 25 9.23 1.43 12.39
C TRP A 25 10.63 1.42 11.77
N LEU A 26 11.29 0.26 11.75
CA LEU A 26 12.50 0.05 10.96
C LEU A 26 12.14 -0.33 9.53
N MET A 27 12.46 0.56 8.59
CA MET A 27 12.13 0.44 7.16
C MET A 27 13.40 0.48 6.30
N ALA A 28 13.37 -0.12 5.11
CA ALA A 28 14.47 0.00 4.14
C ALA A 28 14.51 1.42 3.55
N ASP A 29 15.64 2.11 3.70
CA ASP A 29 15.91 3.39 3.06
C ASP A 29 16.39 3.20 1.62
N ASP A 30 17.26 2.20 1.41
CA ASP A 30 17.75 1.71 0.12
C ASP A 30 18.33 0.29 0.23
N PHE A 31 18.58 -0.35 -0.90
CA PHE A 31 19.18 -1.68 -1.06
C PHE A 31 20.63 -1.63 -1.58
N GLY A 32 21.35 -0.56 -1.24
CA GLY A 32 22.79 -0.36 -1.46
C GLY A 32 23.15 0.50 -2.66
N ASN A 33 22.20 0.82 -3.55
CA ASN A 33 22.45 1.69 -4.71
C ASN A 33 21.20 2.52 -5.07
N PRO A 34 20.98 3.66 -4.40
CA PRO A 34 19.84 4.54 -4.64
C PRO A 34 19.72 5.03 -6.10
N GLU A 35 20.84 5.28 -6.77
CA GLU A 35 20.84 5.71 -8.18
C GLU A 35 20.30 4.61 -9.10
N LYS A 36 20.69 3.35 -8.86
CA LYS A 36 20.15 2.20 -9.57
C LYS A 36 18.65 2.05 -9.31
N GLU A 37 18.22 2.19 -8.07
CA GLU A 37 16.80 2.14 -7.68
C GLU A 37 15.97 3.20 -8.42
N GLN A 38 16.44 4.45 -8.41
CA GLN A 38 15.79 5.54 -9.14
C GLN A 38 15.72 5.28 -10.65
N LYS A 39 16.80 4.78 -11.25
CA LYS A 39 16.82 4.43 -12.66
C LYS A 39 15.78 3.35 -12.99
N HIS A 40 15.64 2.32 -12.16
CA HIS A 40 14.65 1.27 -12.39
C HIS A 40 13.22 1.76 -12.13
N LEU A 41 13.01 2.69 -11.21
CA LEU A 41 11.72 3.35 -11.02
C LEU A 41 11.33 4.14 -12.30
N GLN A 42 12.27 4.81 -12.95
CA GLN A 42 12.00 5.59 -14.16
C GLN A 42 11.85 4.73 -15.42
N GLU A 43 12.66 3.68 -15.57
CA GLU A 43 12.79 2.94 -16.84
C GLU A 43 12.19 1.53 -16.81
N GLN A 44 12.03 0.92 -15.63
CA GLN A 44 11.65 -0.49 -15.46
C GLN A 44 10.49 -0.64 -14.46
N CYS A 45 10.73 -1.34 -13.36
CA CYS A 45 9.78 -1.52 -12.28
C CYS A 45 10.56 -1.61 -10.95
N VAL A 46 9.93 -1.17 -9.88
CA VAL A 46 10.43 -1.36 -8.51
C VAL A 46 9.32 -1.81 -7.58
N ILE A 47 9.68 -2.46 -6.48
CA ILE A 47 8.77 -2.78 -5.38
C ILE A 47 9.32 -2.24 -4.06
N ALA A 48 8.53 -1.41 -3.38
CA ALA A 48 8.85 -0.84 -2.09
C ALA A 48 7.97 -1.38 -0.98
N ASP A 49 8.51 -1.41 0.23
CA ASP A 49 7.77 -1.79 1.43
C ASP A 49 7.22 -0.58 2.16
N TRP A 50 5.90 -0.44 2.15
CA TRP A 50 5.14 0.59 2.83
C TRP A 50 4.36 0.04 4.03
N SER A 51 4.81 -1.08 4.62
CA SER A 51 4.11 -1.74 5.72
C SER A 51 3.99 -0.90 7.00
N HIS A 52 4.81 0.13 7.15
CA HIS A 52 4.72 1.11 8.25
C HIS A 52 3.48 2.02 8.19
N LEU A 53 2.79 2.12 7.04
CA LEU A 53 1.58 2.94 6.93
C LEU A 53 0.46 2.49 7.87
N GLY A 54 -0.30 3.45 8.38
CA GLY A 54 -1.52 3.19 9.12
C GLY A 54 -2.56 2.51 8.25
N LYS A 55 -3.21 1.47 8.77
CA LYS A 55 -4.25 0.68 8.08
C LYS A 55 -5.45 0.53 9.00
N ILE A 56 -6.56 1.21 8.70
CA ILE A 56 -7.75 1.23 9.55
C ILE A 56 -8.96 0.75 8.74
N SER A 57 -9.60 -0.31 9.21
CA SER A 57 -10.81 -0.86 8.59
C SER A 57 -12.07 -0.37 9.30
N LEU A 58 -13.13 -0.11 8.52
CA LEU A 58 -14.47 0.19 9.00
C LEU A 58 -15.45 -0.76 8.30
N SER A 59 -16.27 -1.47 9.08
CA SER A 59 -17.28 -2.38 8.56
C SER A 59 -18.64 -2.21 9.22
N GLY A 60 -19.71 -2.29 8.43
CA GLY A 60 -21.10 -2.28 8.87
C GLY A 60 -21.92 -1.10 8.36
N ALA A 61 -23.22 -1.10 8.64
CA ALA A 61 -24.19 -0.16 8.04
C ALA A 61 -23.91 1.33 8.30
N LYS A 62 -23.09 1.66 9.29
CA LYS A 62 -22.68 3.03 9.62
C LYS A 62 -21.25 3.37 9.17
N ALA A 63 -20.56 2.47 8.49
CA ALA A 63 -19.17 2.67 8.05
C ALA A 63 -19.02 3.90 7.16
N SER A 64 -19.96 4.17 6.26
CA SER A 64 -19.94 5.38 5.42
C SER A 64 -19.98 6.68 6.25
N SER A 65 -20.80 6.74 7.29
CA SER A 65 -20.89 7.91 8.16
C SER A 65 -19.65 8.10 9.02
N ASP A 66 -19.02 7.00 9.43
CA ASP A 66 -17.81 7.04 10.24
C ASP A 66 -16.59 7.38 9.38
N ALA A 67 -16.52 6.84 8.16
CA ALA A 67 -15.51 7.20 7.17
C ALA A 67 -15.54 8.70 6.87
N GLU A 68 -16.72 9.31 6.70
CA GLU A 68 -16.86 10.76 6.47
C GLU A 68 -16.28 11.61 7.60
N LYS A 69 -16.37 11.15 8.85
CA LYS A 69 -15.81 11.86 10.02
C LYS A 69 -14.28 11.75 10.06
N MET A 70 -13.73 10.61 9.63
CA MET A 70 -12.28 10.37 9.63
C MET A 70 -11.61 11.09 8.45
N ILE A 71 -12.17 10.95 7.25
CA ILE A 71 -11.70 11.55 6.00
C ILE A 71 -12.90 12.20 5.30
N LYS A 72 -12.87 13.53 5.21
CA LYS A 72 -13.96 14.32 4.63
C LYS A 72 -14.19 13.92 3.17
N GLY A 73 -15.45 13.66 2.80
CA GLY A 73 -15.84 13.21 1.47
C GLY A 73 -15.87 11.68 1.30
N ALA A 74 -15.37 10.89 2.26
CA ALA A 74 -15.30 9.44 2.13
C ALA A 74 -16.68 8.76 1.97
N SER A 75 -17.75 9.36 2.50
CA SER A 75 -19.11 8.82 2.32
C SER A 75 -19.60 8.88 0.85
N LYS A 76 -19.05 9.81 0.06
CA LYS A 76 -19.45 10.10 -1.32
C LYS A 76 -18.69 9.26 -2.35
N ILE A 77 -17.67 8.52 -1.93
CA ILE A 77 -16.88 7.65 -2.80
C ILE A 77 -17.80 6.58 -3.40
N LYS A 78 -17.66 6.29 -4.69
CA LYS A 78 -18.34 5.15 -5.32
C LYS A 78 -17.72 3.83 -4.83
N VAL A 79 -18.49 2.76 -4.80
CA VAL A 79 -17.93 1.43 -4.46
C VAL A 79 -16.83 1.08 -5.47
N LEU A 80 -15.72 0.53 -4.99
CA LEU A 80 -14.47 0.24 -5.71
C LEU A 80 -13.67 1.48 -6.17
N ASN A 81 -13.90 2.63 -5.54
CA ASN A 81 -13.10 3.83 -5.75
C ASN A 81 -12.42 4.30 -4.46
N THR A 82 -11.53 5.27 -4.62
CA THR A 82 -10.81 5.91 -3.51
C THR A 82 -11.00 7.43 -3.46
N LEU A 83 -10.60 8.02 -2.35
CA LEU A 83 -10.43 9.47 -2.17
C LEU A 83 -9.18 9.69 -1.33
N SER A 84 -8.20 10.38 -1.91
CA SER A 84 -6.99 10.81 -1.19
C SER A 84 -7.19 12.22 -0.62
N ASP A 85 -6.64 12.45 0.57
CA ASP A 85 -6.28 13.76 1.09
C ASP A 85 -4.76 13.87 1.21
N GLN A 86 -4.26 14.91 1.88
CA GLN A 86 -2.82 15.17 1.99
C GLN A 86 -2.02 14.04 2.67
N THR A 87 -2.63 13.28 3.58
CA THR A 87 -1.90 12.32 4.42
C THR A 87 -2.50 10.92 4.40
N SER A 88 -3.67 10.76 3.80
CA SER A 88 -4.48 9.55 3.89
C SER A 88 -5.25 9.30 2.61
N VAL A 89 -5.69 8.05 2.43
CA VAL A 89 -6.60 7.66 1.36
C VAL A 89 -7.66 6.72 1.90
N ALA A 90 -8.92 7.02 1.57
CA ALA A 90 -10.06 6.19 1.88
C ALA A 90 -10.38 5.26 0.70
N PHE A 91 -10.46 3.96 0.95
CA PHE A 91 -10.94 2.96 -0.01
C PHE A 91 -12.37 2.60 0.34
N ARG A 92 -13.29 2.66 -0.63
CA ARG A 92 -14.63 2.11 -0.45
C ARG A 92 -14.72 0.75 -1.13
N LEU A 93 -14.55 -0.32 -0.36
CA LEU A 93 -14.49 -1.69 -0.89
C LEU A 93 -15.88 -2.24 -1.22
N THR A 94 -16.86 -1.97 -0.36
CA THR A 94 -18.27 -2.31 -0.59
C THR A 94 -19.15 -1.12 -0.17
N GLN A 95 -20.47 -1.30 -0.15
CA GLN A 95 -21.36 -0.27 0.41
C GLN A 95 -21.07 0.01 1.89
N ASN A 96 -20.60 -1.00 2.63
CA ASN A 96 -20.47 -1.00 4.09
C ASN A 96 -19.05 -1.29 4.59
N ASP A 97 -18.08 -1.46 3.69
CA ASP A 97 -16.70 -1.77 4.05
C ASP A 97 -15.74 -0.74 3.48
N TYR A 98 -14.90 -0.20 4.35
CA TYR A 98 -13.87 0.76 4.02
C TYR A 98 -12.52 0.31 4.58
N LEU A 99 -11.47 0.64 3.86
CA LEU A 99 -10.09 0.55 4.33
C LEU A 99 -9.44 1.92 4.15
N LEU A 100 -8.92 2.48 5.23
CA LEU A 100 -8.21 3.76 5.21
C LEU A 100 -6.72 3.47 5.33
N LEU A 101 -5.93 4.00 4.39
CA LEU A 101 -4.49 4.11 4.57
C LEU A 101 -4.15 5.52 5.04
N THR A 102 -3.22 5.64 5.98
CA THR A 102 -2.73 6.94 6.45
C THR A 102 -1.23 6.89 6.66
N GLY A 103 -0.57 8.04 6.56
CA GLY A 103 0.85 8.18 6.84
C GLY A 103 1.23 7.61 8.21
N SER A 104 2.43 7.05 8.31
CA SER A 104 2.92 6.45 9.56
C SER A 104 3.02 7.49 10.67
N GLY A 105 2.38 7.24 11.82
CA GLY A 105 2.28 8.17 12.95
C GLY A 105 0.95 8.94 13.01
N ASN A 106 0.12 8.89 11.96
CA ASN A 106 -1.18 9.58 11.91
C ASN A 106 -2.35 8.70 12.37
N GLU A 107 -2.11 7.44 12.73
CA GLU A 107 -3.17 6.48 13.10
C GLU A 107 -3.98 6.99 14.28
N GLU A 108 -3.32 7.42 15.36
CA GLU A 108 -3.98 7.91 16.57
C GLU A 108 -4.82 9.16 16.27
N SER A 109 -4.29 10.09 15.47
CA SER A 109 -5.02 11.29 15.04
C SER A 109 -6.29 10.94 14.27
N LEU A 110 -6.22 9.94 13.39
CA LEU A 110 -7.38 9.50 12.63
C LEU A 110 -8.41 8.81 13.52
N LEU A 111 -7.97 7.96 14.45
CA LEU A 111 -8.83 7.27 15.42
C LEU A 111 -9.52 8.26 16.38
N ASP A 112 -8.82 9.32 16.78
CA ASP A 112 -9.34 10.35 17.68
C ASP A 112 -10.49 11.18 17.07
N LYS A 113 -10.57 11.26 15.74
CA LYS A 113 -11.74 11.84 15.06
C LYS A 113 -13.01 11.01 15.27
N LEU A 114 -12.89 9.74 15.69
CA LEU A 114 -14.00 8.82 15.84
C LEU A 114 -13.98 8.08 17.19
N LYS A 115 -14.09 8.85 18.29
CA LYS A 115 -14.10 8.30 19.66
C LYS A 115 -15.26 7.35 19.98
N LYS A 116 -16.37 7.44 19.23
CA LYS A 116 -17.56 6.61 19.37
C LYS A 116 -17.98 6.06 18.00
N PRO A 117 -17.28 5.06 17.48
CA PRO A 117 -17.62 4.46 16.20
C PRO A 117 -18.99 3.80 16.27
N GLN A 118 -19.77 3.94 15.21
CA GLN A 118 -21.06 3.26 15.04
C GLN A 118 -20.94 2.02 14.13
N SER A 119 -19.80 1.89 13.46
CA SER A 119 -19.34 0.73 12.72
C SER A 119 -18.29 -0.05 13.51
N THR A 120 -17.96 -1.26 13.06
CA THR A 120 -16.78 -1.98 13.54
C THR A 120 -15.55 -1.27 13.02
N LEU A 121 -14.75 -0.72 13.93
CA LEU A 121 -13.46 -0.09 13.62
C LEU A 121 -12.34 -1.00 14.11
N ILE A 122 -11.35 -1.28 13.26
CA ILE A 122 -10.17 -2.05 13.63
C ILE A 122 -8.92 -1.38 13.05
N ASN A 123 -7.96 -1.04 13.91
CA ASN A 123 -6.60 -0.70 13.49
C ASN A 123 -5.83 -1.98 13.16
N GLN A 124 -5.56 -2.19 11.88
CA GLN A 124 -4.91 -3.38 11.32
C GLN A 124 -3.44 -3.14 10.97
N THR A 125 -2.85 -2.02 11.37
CA THR A 125 -1.49 -1.60 10.98
C THR A 125 -0.43 -2.67 11.26
N GLY A 126 -0.47 -3.29 12.45
CA GLY A 126 0.46 -4.36 12.81
C GLY A 126 0.12 -5.74 12.22
N ALA A 127 -1.07 -5.91 11.64
CA ALA A 127 -1.57 -7.19 11.11
C ALA A 127 -1.49 -7.31 9.58
N MET A 128 -1.18 -6.21 8.89
CA MET A 128 -1.20 -6.13 7.43
C MET A 128 0.12 -5.57 6.88
N GLY A 129 0.58 -6.15 5.77
CA GLY A 129 1.66 -5.60 4.94
C GLY A 129 1.11 -4.61 3.91
N CYS A 130 2.00 -3.79 3.35
CA CYS A 130 1.66 -2.91 2.23
C CYS A 130 2.86 -2.76 1.30
N PHE A 131 2.68 -3.07 0.02
CA PHE A 131 3.70 -2.83 -1.00
C PHE A 131 3.27 -1.73 -1.94
N ALA A 132 4.23 -0.99 -2.49
CA ALA A 132 4.01 -0.10 -3.61
C ALA A 132 4.88 -0.57 -4.78
N LEU A 133 4.24 -0.83 -5.92
CA LEU A 133 4.93 -1.09 -7.18
C LEU A 133 4.94 0.19 -8.00
N GLY A 134 6.11 0.58 -8.49
CA GLY A 134 6.31 1.77 -9.28
C GLY A 134 7.05 1.50 -10.59
N GLY A 135 6.96 2.46 -11.50
CA GLY A 135 7.64 2.43 -12.80
C GLY A 135 6.78 1.97 -13.97
N PRO A 136 7.24 2.22 -15.21
CA PRO A 136 6.44 2.03 -16.42
C PRO A 136 6.09 0.57 -16.71
N ARG A 137 6.85 -0.40 -16.16
CA ARG A 137 6.66 -1.83 -16.42
C ARG A 137 5.89 -2.58 -15.32
N ARG A 138 5.35 -1.86 -14.32
CA ARG A 138 4.61 -2.48 -13.19
C ARG A 138 3.37 -3.27 -13.62
N ASP A 139 2.71 -2.83 -14.69
CA ASP A 139 1.53 -3.51 -15.25
C ASP A 139 1.90 -4.92 -15.73
N GLU A 140 3.08 -5.11 -16.37
CA GLU A 140 3.54 -6.43 -16.83
C GLU A 140 3.74 -7.43 -15.67
N VAL A 141 4.18 -6.95 -14.50
CA VAL A 141 4.34 -7.77 -13.29
C VAL A 141 2.97 -8.22 -12.79
N LEU A 142 2.04 -7.27 -12.63
CA LEU A 142 0.73 -7.55 -12.06
C LEU A 142 -0.13 -8.42 -12.97
N GLU A 143 -0.11 -8.19 -14.29
CA GLU A 143 -0.84 -9.01 -15.27
C GLU A 143 -0.40 -10.48 -15.27
N ARG A 144 0.86 -10.76 -14.93
CA ARG A 144 1.38 -12.12 -14.77
C ARG A 144 1.13 -12.71 -13.38
N SER A 145 0.71 -11.89 -12.43
CA SER A 145 0.54 -12.26 -11.02
C SER A 145 -0.91 -12.48 -10.61
N THR A 146 -1.90 -12.05 -11.41
CA THR A 146 -3.33 -12.27 -11.18
C THR A 146 -4.07 -12.66 -12.45
N ALA A 147 -5.19 -13.37 -12.30
CA ALA A 147 -6.12 -13.65 -13.39
C ALA A 147 -7.09 -12.48 -13.67
N VAL A 148 -7.15 -11.47 -12.80
CA VAL A 148 -7.99 -10.29 -13.00
C VAL A 148 -7.41 -9.42 -14.11
N ASP A 149 -8.28 -8.95 -15.00
CA ASP A 149 -7.92 -7.99 -16.05
C ASP A 149 -7.63 -6.62 -15.44
N LEU A 150 -6.34 -6.35 -15.22
CA LEU A 150 -5.83 -5.09 -14.68
C LEU A 150 -5.43 -4.10 -15.78
N ARG A 151 -5.95 -4.20 -17.01
CA ARG A 151 -5.66 -3.18 -18.01
C ARG A 151 -6.21 -1.82 -17.58
N ARG A 152 -5.53 -0.74 -17.97
CA ARG A 152 -5.83 0.63 -17.52
C ARG A 152 -7.21 1.16 -17.98
N ASP A 153 -7.78 0.59 -19.04
CA ASP A 153 -9.15 0.88 -19.49
C ASP A 153 -10.23 0.16 -18.65
N ARG A 154 -9.85 -0.88 -17.90
CA ARG A 154 -10.72 -1.61 -16.96
C ARG A 154 -10.57 -1.13 -15.53
N VAL A 155 -9.33 -0.96 -15.10
CA VAL A 155 -8.95 -0.51 -13.75
C VAL A 155 -8.18 0.80 -13.89
N THR A 156 -8.91 1.90 -13.82
CA THR A 156 -8.36 3.26 -13.96
C THR A 156 -7.70 3.71 -12.65
N ALA A 157 -6.87 4.76 -12.72
CA ALA A 157 -6.38 5.43 -11.52
C ALA A 157 -7.55 5.86 -10.60
N GLY A 158 -7.38 5.69 -9.29
CA GLY A 158 -8.44 5.90 -8.29
C GLY A 158 -9.32 4.67 -8.03
N SER A 159 -9.11 3.57 -8.75
CA SER A 159 -9.84 2.32 -8.52
C SER A 159 -9.19 1.48 -7.42
N VAL A 160 -10.01 0.83 -6.61
CA VAL A 160 -9.58 -0.18 -5.65
C VAL A 160 -10.37 -1.47 -5.87
N LEU A 161 -9.70 -2.61 -5.82
CA LEU A 161 -10.34 -3.92 -5.96
C LEU A 161 -9.69 -4.95 -5.04
N GLN A 162 -10.38 -6.06 -4.81
CA GLN A 162 -9.86 -7.20 -4.07
C GLN A 162 -9.67 -8.38 -5.01
N SER A 163 -8.47 -8.94 -5.02
CA SER A 163 -8.09 -10.08 -5.86
C SER A 163 -7.02 -10.90 -5.17
N THR A 164 -6.76 -12.10 -5.68
CA THR A 164 -5.58 -12.87 -5.32
C THR A 164 -4.44 -12.51 -6.26
N LEU A 165 -3.26 -12.22 -5.70
CA LEU A 165 -1.98 -12.21 -6.42
C LEU A 165 -1.25 -13.49 -6.03
N HIS A 166 -0.98 -14.36 -6.99
CA HIS A 166 -0.55 -15.75 -6.77
C HIS A 166 -1.53 -16.50 -5.85
N THR A 167 -1.16 -16.69 -4.58
CA THR A 167 -1.97 -17.35 -3.55
C THR A 167 -2.38 -16.41 -2.41
N VAL A 168 -2.07 -15.11 -2.52
CA VAL A 168 -2.26 -14.13 -1.46
C VAL A 168 -3.40 -13.18 -1.81
N SER A 169 -4.40 -13.10 -0.94
CA SER A 169 -5.48 -12.11 -1.09
C SER A 169 -4.95 -10.70 -0.82
N CYS A 170 -5.18 -9.81 -1.78
CA CYS A 170 -4.71 -8.44 -1.78
C CYS A 170 -5.86 -7.47 -2.06
N THR A 171 -5.86 -6.34 -1.36
CA THR A 171 -6.54 -5.13 -1.82
C THR A 171 -5.55 -4.36 -2.70
N ILE A 172 -5.93 -4.11 -3.95
CA ILE A 172 -5.10 -3.46 -4.97
C ILE A 172 -5.69 -2.09 -5.21
N PHE A 173 -4.93 -1.04 -4.87
CA PHE A 173 -5.27 0.35 -5.16
C PHE A 173 -4.35 0.88 -6.24
N ARG A 174 -4.93 1.32 -7.37
CA ARG A 174 -4.18 1.89 -8.48
C ARG A 174 -4.19 3.42 -8.44
N THR A 175 -3.02 4.01 -8.48
CA THR A 175 -2.80 5.43 -8.78
C THR A 175 -2.32 5.62 -10.22
N GLU A 176 -1.97 6.84 -10.60
CA GLU A 176 -1.36 7.09 -11.92
C GLU A 176 0.03 6.44 -12.03
N ASP A 177 0.81 6.49 -10.95
CA ASP A 177 2.22 6.11 -10.92
C ASP A 177 2.52 4.86 -10.11
N LEU A 178 1.56 4.37 -9.33
CA LEU A 178 1.75 3.25 -8.42
C LEU A 178 0.59 2.25 -8.46
N ASP A 179 0.91 1.01 -8.10
CA ASP A 179 -0.06 0.03 -7.63
C ASP A 179 0.28 -0.34 -6.18
N ILE A 180 -0.65 -0.06 -5.27
CA ILE A 180 -0.51 -0.25 -3.83
C ILE A 180 -1.24 -1.52 -3.41
N LEU A 181 -0.51 -2.44 -2.78
CA LEU A 181 -0.96 -3.79 -2.45
C LEU A 181 -1.06 -3.99 -0.94
N VAL A 182 -2.26 -4.00 -0.39
CA VAL A 182 -2.49 -4.26 1.03
C VAL A 182 -2.89 -5.72 1.24
N HIS A 183 -2.16 -6.43 2.10
CA HIS A 183 -2.26 -7.87 2.26
C HIS A 183 -1.99 -8.29 3.70
N SER A 184 -2.28 -9.55 4.06
CA SER A 184 -1.99 -10.05 5.41
C SER A 184 -0.50 -10.10 5.66
N ARG A 185 -0.07 -9.60 6.83
CA ARG A 185 1.35 -9.54 7.23
C ARG A 185 2.06 -10.89 7.12
N THR A 186 1.34 -11.98 7.43
CA THR A 186 1.87 -13.35 7.43
C THR A 186 2.42 -13.80 6.07
N PHE A 187 1.90 -13.25 4.96
CA PHE A 187 2.28 -13.64 3.61
C PHE A 187 3.19 -12.64 2.91
N SER A 188 3.73 -11.64 3.63
CA SER A 188 4.47 -10.56 3.00
C SER A 188 5.75 -11.05 2.31
N GLU A 189 6.57 -11.85 2.98
CA GLU A 189 7.80 -12.38 2.35
C GLU A 189 7.47 -13.28 1.15
N SER A 190 6.46 -14.15 1.26
CA SER A 190 6.08 -15.03 0.15
C SER A 190 5.49 -14.27 -1.05
N LEU A 191 4.71 -13.21 -0.79
CA LEU A 191 4.19 -12.35 -1.85
C LEU A 191 5.31 -11.56 -2.52
N PHE A 192 6.23 -11.03 -1.71
CA PHE A 192 7.39 -10.30 -2.20
C PHE A 192 8.25 -11.19 -3.10
N ASP A 193 8.61 -12.39 -2.65
CA ASP A 193 9.42 -13.33 -3.44
C ASP A 193 8.71 -13.72 -4.74
N ALA A 194 7.41 -14.01 -4.69
CA ALA A 194 6.64 -14.36 -5.89
C ALA A 194 6.56 -13.22 -6.92
N LEU A 195 6.33 -11.98 -6.45
CA LEU A 195 6.33 -10.81 -7.34
C LEU A 195 7.74 -10.57 -7.91
N MET A 196 8.79 -10.69 -7.09
CA MET A 196 10.18 -10.56 -7.53
C MET A 196 10.52 -11.59 -8.62
N ASP A 197 10.16 -12.86 -8.44
CA ASP A 197 10.40 -13.92 -9.42
C ASP A 197 9.77 -13.62 -10.79
N VAL A 198 8.53 -13.12 -10.80
CA VAL A 198 7.85 -12.66 -12.03
C VAL A 198 8.55 -11.43 -12.60
N GLY A 199 8.93 -10.50 -11.72
CA GLY A 199 9.46 -9.20 -12.06
C GLY A 199 10.88 -9.19 -12.61
N ILE A 200 11.70 -10.21 -12.32
CA ILE A 200 13.09 -10.31 -12.81
C ILE A 200 13.15 -10.15 -14.33
N GLY A 201 12.24 -10.81 -15.07
CA GLY A 201 12.21 -10.75 -16.53
C GLY A 201 11.85 -9.36 -17.11
N VAL A 202 11.29 -8.48 -16.29
CA VAL A 202 10.95 -7.10 -16.66
C VAL A 202 11.84 -6.06 -15.97
N GLY A 203 12.93 -6.52 -15.33
CA GLY A 203 13.88 -5.65 -14.63
C GLY A 203 13.39 -5.14 -13.28
N MET A 204 12.45 -5.82 -12.62
CA MET A 204 12.01 -5.38 -11.29
C MET A 204 13.11 -5.58 -10.24
N ILE A 205 13.32 -4.58 -9.38
CA ILE A 205 14.21 -4.65 -8.22
C ILE A 205 13.51 -4.18 -6.94
N PRO A 206 13.94 -4.64 -5.75
CA PRO A 206 13.54 -4.00 -4.51
C PRO A 206 14.03 -2.56 -4.48
N THR A 207 13.25 -1.70 -3.82
CA THR A 207 13.64 -0.33 -3.55
C THR A 207 13.25 0.12 -2.15
N GLY A 208 14.03 1.05 -1.60
CA GLY A 208 13.74 1.68 -0.32
C GLY A 208 13.00 3.02 -0.46
N LEU A 209 12.74 3.64 0.70
CA LEU A 209 11.97 4.88 0.79
C LEU A 209 12.68 6.10 0.19
N SER A 210 14.01 6.08 0.11
CA SER A 210 14.77 7.17 -0.53
C SER A 210 14.46 7.30 -2.02
N ALA A 211 14.19 6.17 -2.69
CA ALA A 211 13.84 6.19 -4.10
C ALA A 211 12.33 6.31 -4.34
N LEU A 212 11.53 5.61 -3.54
CA LEU A 212 10.07 5.62 -3.64
C LEU A 212 9.40 6.05 -2.31
N PRO A 213 9.35 7.37 -2.04
CA PRO A 213 8.72 7.89 -0.84
C PRO A 213 7.20 7.69 -0.87
N VAL A 214 6.58 7.65 0.32
CA VAL A 214 5.12 7.53 0.45
C VAL A 214 4.45 8.76 -0.15
N SER A 215 3.60 8.54 -1.16
CA SER A 215 2.66 9.53 -1.68
C SER A 215 1.34 8.86 -2.08
N PHE A 216 0.23 9.47 -1.67
CA PHE A 216 -1.12 9.07 -2.08
C PHE A 216 -1.74 10.03 -3.11
N ASN A 217 -1.01 11.10 -3.48
CA ASN A 217 -1.49 12.16 -4.36
C ASN A 217 -1.13 11.86 -5.83
N LYS A 218 -1.93 12.44 -6.74
CA LYS A 218 -1.47 12.78 -8.09
C LYS A 218 -0.52 13.98 -7.93
N GLU A 219 0.76 13.80 -8.22
CA GLU A 219 1.77 14.86 -8.40
C GLU A 219 1.84 16.00 -7.36
N ASP A 220 2.92 16.00 -6.58
CA ASP A 220 3.76 17.19 -6.48
C ASP A 220 5.17 16.74 -6.91
N ALA A 221 5.40 16.71 -8.23
CA ALA A 221 6.72 16.59 -8.86
C ALA A 221 6.93 17.82 -9.75
#